data_AF-A0AAV9K479-F1
#
_entry.id   AF-A0AAV9K479-F1
#
_cell.length_a   1.000
_cell.length_b   1.000
_cell.length_c   1.000
_cell.angle_alpha   90.00
_cell.angle_beta   90.00
_cell.angle_gamma   90.00
#
_symmetry.space_group_name_H-M   'P 1'
#
loop_
_entity.id
_entity.type
_entity.pdbx_description
1 polymer ?
#
loop_
_entity_poly.entity_id
_entity_poly.type
_entity_poly.pdbx_seq_one_letter_code
_entity_poly.pdbx_strand_id
1 'polypeptide(L)'
;MKCLSFDKDIIDIHFQKMARIYFELGGDSSLKQAFLSSLPKMLAGHAMTIIDDRFKSITIPHIGYIRQAIFQALDSICTKRSFLKQVVQNNPALNKACSPSDLVTKSVYSCTSHRAR
;
A
#
# COMPACT_ATOMS: atom_id res chain seq x y z
N MET A 1 12.10 4.65 -8.62
CA MET A 1 12.35 3.54 -7.67
C MET A 1 11.15 2.60 -7.69
N LYS A 2 11.32 1.34 -8.10
CA LYS A 2 10.25 0.32 -8.03
C LYS A 2 10.07 -0.09 -6.57
N CYS A 3 9.05 0.46 -5.93
CA CYS A 3 8.69 0.08 -4.58
C CYS A 3 7.58 -0.96 -4.63
N LEU A 4 7.84 -2.14 -4.06
CA LEU A 4 6.88 -3.26 -4.01
C LEU A 4 6.35 -3.66 -5.40
N SER A 5 5.55 -4.71 -5.44
CA SER A 5 4.79 -5.13 -6.64
C SER A 5 3.63 -4.17 -6.96
N PHE A 6 3.56 -3.02 -6.29
CA PHE A 6 2.46 -2.07 -6.41
C PHE A 6 2.80 -1.05 -7.50
N ASP A 7 2.24 -1.30 -8.67
CA ASP A 7 2.33 -0.38 -9.79
C ASP A 7 1.32 0.75 -9.60
N LYS A 8 1.81 2.00 -9.64
CA LYS A 8 0.97 3.19 -9.52
C LYS A 8 -0.05 3.27 -10.64
N ASP A 9 0.31 2.82 -11.84
CA ASP A 9 -0.55 2.86 -13.01
C ASP A 9 -1.68 1.84 -12.87
N ILE A 10 -1.40 0.64 -12.32
CA ILE A 10 -2.42 -0.36 -12.02
C ILE A 10 -3.38 0.15 -10.94
N ILE A 11 -2.87 0.79 -9.89
CA ILE A 11 -3.70 1.38 -8.84
C ILE A 11 -4.56 2.51 -9.41
N ASP A 12 -4.03 3.32 -10.33
CA ASP A 12 -4.79 4.39 -10.96
C ASP A 12 -5.88 3.86 -11.89
N ILE A 13 -5.58 2.87 -12.72
CA ILE A 13 -6.58 2.19 -13.56
C ILE A 13 -7.69 1.60 -12.69
N HIS A 14 -7.32 0.97 -11.57
CA HIS A 14 -8.29 0.45 -10.60
C HIS A 14 -9.14 1.56 -9.99
N PHE A 15 -8.54 2.67 -9.60
CA PHE A 15 -9.27 3.85 -9.13
C PHE A 15 -10.27 4.35 -10.17
N GLN A 16 -9.86 4.48 -11.44
CA GLN A 16 -10.75 4.98 -12.51
C GLN A 16 -11.98 4.07 -12.69
N LYS A 17 -11.79 2.75 -12.63
CA LYS A 17 -12.90 1.78 -12.66
C LYS A 17 -13.85 1.98 -11.48
N MET A 18 -13.31 2.15 -10.28
CA MET A 18 -14.10 2.31 -9.06
C MET A 18 -14.80 3.67 -9.00
N ALA A 19 -14.16 4.73 -9.48
CA ALA A 19 -14.77 6.04 -9.61
C ALA A 19 -15.93 6.03 -10.60
N ARG A 20 -15.78 5.33 -11.73
CA ARG A 20 -16.87 5.15 -12.69
C ARG A 20 -18.07 4.45 -12.05
N ILE A 21 -17.85 3.30 -11.38
CA ILE A 21 -18.91 2.58 -10.67
C ILE A 21 -19.57 3.45 -9.60
N TYR A 22 -18.77 4.21 -8.83
CA TYR A 22 -19.28 5.13 -7.81
C TYR A 22 -20.26 6.15 -8.40
N PHE A 23 -19.92 6.76 -9.53
CA PHE A 23 -20.80 7.75 -10.17
C PHE A 23 -22.00 7.11 -10.87
N GLU A 24 -21.84 5.95 -11.51
CA GLU A 24 -22.95 5.20 -12.13
C GLU A 24 -23.99 4.77 -11.08
N LEU A 25 -23.56 4.53 -9.83
CA LEU A 25 -24.43 4.19 -8.70
C LEU A 25 -24.89 5.41 -7.87
N GLY A 26 -24.81 6.62 -8.44
CA GLY A 26 -25.36 7.83 -7.81
C GLY A 26 -24.51 8.43 -6.69
N GLY A 27 -23.26 7.98 -6.53
CA GLY A 27 -22.31 8.54 -5.56
C GLY A 27 -22.56 8.11 -4.11
N ASP A 28 -23.03 6.87 -3.91
CA ASP A 28 -23.23 6.32 -2.57
C ASP A 28 -21.91 6.28 -1.77
N SER A 29 -21.90 6.94 -0.62
CA SER A 29 -20.75 7.03 0.27
C SER A 29 -20.32 5.67 0.85
N SER A 30 -21.21 4.67 0.89
CA SER A 30 -20.89 3.30 1.30
C SER A 30 -19.83 2.66 0.40
N LEU A 31 -19.81 3.03 -0.89
CA LEU A 31 -18.89 2.49 -1.90
C LEU A 31 -17.44 2.98 -1.71
N LYS A 32 -17.23 4.09 -1.00
CA LYS A 32 -15.88 4.59 -0.68
C LYS A 32 -15.09 3.58 0.15
N GLN A 33 -15.76 2.91 1.10
CA GLN A 33 -15.17 1.84 1.90
C GLN A 33 -14.86 0.60 1.07
N ALA A 34 -15.75 0.25 0.13
CA ALA A 34 -15.55 -0.88 -0.77
C ALA A 34 -14.32 -0.67 -1.65
N PHE A 35 -14.14 0.55 -2.18
CA PHE A 35 -12.95 0.90 -2.95
C PHE A 35 -11.68 0.71 -2.12
N LEU A 36 -11.61 1.28 -0.92
CA LEU A 36 -10.41 1.14 -0.10
C LEU A 36 -10.12 -0.33 0.27
N SER A 37 -11.17 -1.10 0.56
CA SER A 37 -11.08 -2.51 0.95
C SER A 37 -10.66 -3.44 -0.20
N SER A 38 -10.81 -3.01 -1.45
CA SER A 38 -10.35 -3.75 -2.63
C SER A 38 -8.82 -3.69 -2.82
N LEU A 39 -8.13 -2.82 -2.07
CA LEU A 39 -6.68 -2.72 -2.11
C LEU A 39 -6.00 -3.71 -1.16
N PRO A 40 -4.72 -4.03 -1.39
CA PRO A 40 -3.90 -4.82 -0.47
C PRO A 40 -3.98 -4.29 0.97
N LYS A 41 -4.20 -5.19 1.94
CA LYS A 41 -4.49 -4.84 3.35
C LYS A 41 -3.54 -3.81 3.96
N MET A 42 -2.23 -3.91 3.70
CA MET A 42 -1.26 -2.93 4.21
C MET A 42 -1.47 -1.53 3.62
N LEU A 43 -1.70 -1.44 2.31
CA LEU A 43 -1.94 -0.15 1.64
C LEU A 43 -3.27 0.44 2.07
N ALA A 44 -4.33 -0.38 2.09
CA ALA A 44 -5.66 0.01 2.53
C ALA A 44 -5.65 0.54 3.98
N GLY A 45 -4.99 -0.18 4.90
CA GLY A 45 -4.90 0.21 6.30
C GLY A 45 -4.15 1.54 6.48
N HIS A 46 -3.01 1.72 5.81
CA HIS A 46 -2.25 2.96 5.94
C HIS A 46 -2.97 4.16 5.30
N ALA A 47 -3.66 3.96 4.18
CA ALA A 47 -4.51 4.99 3.58
C ALA A 47 -5.72 5.33 4.45
N MET A 48 -6.33 4.34 5.12
CA MET A 48 -7.40 4.57 6.10
C MET A 48 -6.92 5.44 7.25
N THR A 49 -5.72 5.17 7.80
CA THR A 49 -5.11 6.01 8.85
C THR A 49 -5.00 7.47 8.41
N ILE A 50 -4.53 7.73 7.19
CA ILE A 50 -4.43 9.10 6.64
C ILE A 50 -5.82 9.77 6.56
N ILE A 51 -6.84 9.00 6.16
CA ILE A 51 -8.22 9.50 6.05
C ILE A 51 -8.80 9.79 7.43
N ASP A 52 -8.65 8.87 8.39
CA ASP A 52 -9.19 8.98 9.74
C ASP A 52 -8.53 10.10 10.55
N ASP A 53 -7.23 10.32 10.35
CA ASP A 53 -6.51 11.43 10.99
C ASP A 53 -7.14 12.78 10.65
N ARG A 54 -7.58 12.95 9.40
CA ARG A 54 -8.12 14.23 8.90
C ARG A 54 -9.64 14.33 8.98
N PHE A 55 -10.37 13.26 8.65
CA PHE A 55 -11.81 13.29 8.47
C PHE A 55 -12.57 12.48 9.52
N LYS A 56 -11.90 11.60 10.28
CA LYS A 56 -12.52 10.66 11.24
C LYS A 56 -13.46 9.61 10.64
N SER A 57 -13.75 9.69 9.34
CA SER A 57 -14.54 8.72 8.58
C SER A 57 -14.25 8.83 7.09
N ILE A 58 -14.27 7.70 6.39
CA ILE A 58 -14.11 7.62 4.93
C ILE A 58 -15.32 8.16 4.15
N THR A 59 -16.48 8.28 4.79
CA THR A 59 -17.70 8.75 4.10
C THR A 59 -17.66 10.24 3.79
N ILE A 60 -16.85 11.01 4.53
CA ILE A 60 -16.75 12.47 4.45
C ILE A 60 -15.92 12.95 3.24
N PRO A 61 -14.67 12.49 3.00
CA PRO A 61 -13.86 13.01 1.90
C PRO A 61 -14.47 12.70 0.52
N HIS A 62 -14.15 13.55 -0.45
CA HIS A 62 -14.40 13.27 -1.86
C HIS A 62 -13.51 12.11 -2.35
N ILE A 63 -13.98 11.37 -3.36
CA ILE A 63 -13.28 10.20 -3.91
C ILE A 63 -11.86 10.53 -4.43
N GLY A 64 -11.66 11.75 -4.93
CA GLY A 64 -10.33 12.24 -5.33
C GLY A 64 -9.35 12.36 -4.17
N TYR A 65 -9.82 12.72 -2.96
CA TYR A 65 -8.97 12.72 -1.78
C TYR A 65 -8.60 11.29 -1.36
N ILE A 66 -9.52 10.34 -1.46
CA ILE A 66 -9.24 8.93 -1.17
C ILE A 66 -8.13 8.41 -2.08
N ARG A 67 -8.17 8.73 -3.38
CA ARG A 67 -7.07 8.46 -4.32
C ARG A 67 -5.75 9.05 -3.85
N GLN A 68 -5.75 10.31 -3.44
CA GLN A 68 -4.55 10.99 -2.96
C GLN A 68 -3.97 10.31 -1.70
N ALA A 69 -4.83 9.96 -0.74
CA ALA A 69 -4.44 9.26 0.48
C ALA A 69 -3.82 7.89 0.17
N ILE A 70 -4.34 7.16 -0.82
CA ILE A 70 -3.76 5.89 -1.30
C ILE A 70 -2.35 6.11 -1.85
N PHE A 71 -2.14 7.12 -2.71
CA PHE A 71 -0.80 7.37 -3.25
C PHE A 71 0.19 7.88 -2.21
N GLN A 72 -0.26 8.71 -1.27
CA GLN A 72 0.55 9.11 -0.13
C GLN A 72 0.93 7.92 0.74
N ALA A 73 0.00 7.00 0.98
CA ALA A 73 0.26 5.78 1.72
C ALA A 73 1.28 4.89 1.01
N LEU A 74 1.14 4.75 -0.31
CA LEU A 74 2.10 4.03 -1.14
C LEU A 74 3.49 4.66 -0.99
N ASP A 75 3.63 5.97 -1.21
CA ASP A 75 4.91 6.67 -1.13
C ASP A 75 5.56 6.58 0.27
N SER A 76 4.75 6.65 1.34
CA SER A 76 5.18 6.45 2.72
C SER A 76 5.75 5.04 2.96
N ILE A 77 5.02 4.00 2.54
CA ILE A 77 5.45 2.60 2.64
C ILE A 77 6.76 2.40 1.85
N CYS A 78 6.84 3.00 0.66
CA CYS A 78 8.00 2.91 -0.21
C CYS A 78 9.24 3.57 0.37
N THR A 79 9.07 4.76 0.94
CA THR A 79 10.15 5.50 1.57
C THR A 79 10.67 4.74 2.79
N LYS A 80 9.78 4.24 3.65
CA LYS A 80 10.15 3.41 4.81
C LYS A 80 10.88 2.15 4.39
N ARG A 81 10.41 1.45 3.35
CA ARG A 81 11.10 0.26 2.82
C ARG A 81 12.50 0.58 2.30
N SER A 82 12.64 1.67 1.54
CA SER A 82 13.94 2.11 1.02
C SER A 82 14.92 2.43 2.15
N PHE A 83 14.46 3.18 3.14
CA PHE A 83 15.23 3.51 4.34
C PHE A 83 15.67 2.25 5.10
N LEU A 84 14.75 1.33 5.40
CA LEU A 84 15.06 0.08 6.08
C LEU A 84 16.07 -0.75 5.29
N LYS A 85 15.95 -0.80 3.95
CA LYS A 85 16.92 -1.49 3.10
C LYS A 85 18.32 -0.89 3.23
N GLN A 86 18.44 0.43 3.26
CA GLN A 86 19.73 1.11 3.46
C GLN A 86 20.32 0.82 4.84
N VAL A 87 19.50 0.87 5.90
CA VAL A 87 19.92 0.57 7.28
C VAL A 87 20.45 -0.87 7.39
N VAL A 88 19.76 -1.84 6.80
CA VAL A 88 20.19 -3.25 6.79
C VAL A 88 21.46 -3.43 5.96
N GLN A 89 21.57 -2.80 4.80
CA GLN A 89 22.76 -2.90 3.94
C GLN A 89 24.01 -2.31 4.60
N ASN A 90 23.85 -1.22 5.37
CA ASN A 90 24.95 -0.54 6.04
C ASN A 90 25.32 -1.13 7.41
N ASN A 91 24.55 -2.11 7.90
CA ASN A 91 24.81 -2.75 9.18
C ASN A 91 24.93 -4.28 9.02
N PRO A 92 26.16 -4.83 9.03
CA PRO A 92 26.38 -6.25 8.79
C PRO A 92 25.74 -7.16 9.85
N ALA A 93 25.55 -6.67 11.09
CA ALA A 93 24.85 -7.43 12.12
C ALA A 93 23.35 -7.53 11.82
N LEU A 94 22.72 -6.43 11.36
CA LEU A 94 21.32 -6.45 10.92
C LEU A 94 21.14 -7.30 9.66
N ASN A 95 22.08 -7.23 8.71
CA ASN A 95 22.05 -8.06 7.52
C ASN A 95 22.11 -9.56 7.86
N LYS A 96 22.99 -9.94 8.80
CA LYS A 96 23.09 -11.31 9.33
C LYS A 96 21.81 -11.74 10.05
N ALA A 97 21.20 -10.86 10.85
CA ALA A 97 19.94 -11.13 11.54
C ALA A 97 18.74 -11.28 10.58
N CYS A 98 18.71 -10.51 9.49
CA CYS A 98 17.70 -10.62 8.43
C CYS A 98 17.93 -11.83 7.50
N SER A 99 18.98 -12.62 7.73
CA SER A 99 19.33 -13.82 6.97
C SER A 99 19.26 -15.09 7.84
N PRO A 100 18.13 -15.43 8.50
CA PRO A 100 18.10 -16.61 9.36
C PRO A 100 18.03 -17.87 8.50
N SER A 101 19.00 -18.78 8.68
CA SER A 101 18.95 -20.15 8.17
C SER A 101 17.81 -20.97 8.79
N ASP A 102 17.37 -20.58 9.99
CA ASP A 102 16.54 -21.42 10.87
C ASP A 102 15.07 -20.96 10.91
N LEU A 103 14.73 -19.82 10.31
CA LEU A 103 13.36 -19.27 10.27
C LEU A 103 12.67 -19.48 8.91
N VAL A 104 13.15 -20.44 8.11
CA VAL A 104 12.41 -20.92 6.92
C VAL A 104 11.23 -21.78 7.37
N THR A 105 10.21 -21.15 7.97
CA THR A 105 8.87 -21.75 7.94
C THR A 105 8.40 -21.70 6.50
N LYS A 106 8.16 -22.88 5.90
CA LYS A 106 7.62 -23.08 4.54
C LYS A 106 6.23 -22.44 4.36
N SER A 107 6.12 -21.12 4.42
CA SER A 107 4.90 -20.38 4.13
C SER A 107 5.19 -19.34 3.05
N VAL A 108 4.30 -19.33 2.06
CA VAL A 108 4.40 -18.81 0.67
C VAL A 108 4.66 -17.29 0.54
N TYR A 109 4.95 -16.57 1.63
CA TYR A 109 5.23 -15.13 1.62
C TYR A 109 6.65 -14.86 2.10
N SER A 110 7.63 -15.39 1.37
CA SER A 110 9.02 -15.00 1.55
C SER A 110 9.22 -13.54 1.13
N CYS A 111 10.01 -12.80 1.89
CA CYS A 111 10.63 -11.54 1.47
C CYS A 111 11.63 -11.79 0.33
N THR A 112 11.17 -12.32 -0.81
CA THR A 112 12.01 -12.57 -1.97
C THR A 112 12.16 -11.29 -2.75
N SER A 113 13.32 -10.67 -2.55
CA SER A 113 13.97 -9.87 -3.57
C SER A 113 14.02 -10.69 -4.87
N HIS A 114 13.22 -10.32 -5.87
CA HIS A 114 13.42 -10.78 -7.24
C HIS A 114 14.82 -10.34 -7.68
N ARG A 115 15.76 -11.29 -7.65
CA ARG A 115 17.06 -11.18 -8.31
C ARG A 115 16.78 -11.38 -9.79
N ALA A 116 16.75 -10.28 -10.55
CA ALA A 116 16.74 -10.35 -12.01
C ALA A 116 18.03 -11.07 -12.46
N ARG A 117 17.86 -12.12 -13.28
CA ARG A 117 18.92 -12.64 -14.14
C ARG A 117 19.14 -11.68 -15.30
#